data_AF-A0A7X7UY41-F1
#
_entry.id   AF-A0A7X7UY41-F1
#
_cell.length_a   1.000
_cell.length_b   1.000
_cell.length_c   1.000
_cell.angle_alpha   90.00
_cell.angle_beta   90.00
_cell.angle_gamma   90.00
#
_symmetry.space_group_name_H-M   'P 1'
#
loop_
_entity.id
_entity.type
_entity.pdbx_description
1 polymer ?
#
loop_
_entity_poly.entity_id
_entity_poly.type
_entity_poly.pdbx_seq_one_letter_code
_entity_poly.pdbx_strand_id
1 'polypeptide(L)'
;MKTDNVAFENKVKLICESEIQSPLFARWAWAEIENNNIDNALNILESGLKTYPDYPVAHFIYGKCLVLKGRVEEAKAAVLKGAELIHSEESFVYYNDMIATLSGETESEGGLSIESLAEQLANAKMPKFMPPPENYTEEEVPDFDVSFFTETYAKILLEQGKVAEAITVFEKLIQLHPEKREYYLSRVEEIKKED
;
A
#
# COMPACT_ATOMS: atom_id res chain seq x y z
N MET A 1 6.88 33.80 17.27
CA MET A 1 7.63 32.57 16.91
C MET A 1 7.50 32.28 15.42
N LYS A 2 8.11 33.11 14.54
CA LYS A 2 8.10 32.92 13.07
C LYS A 2 9.50 32.84 12.45
N THR A 3 10.54 33.05 13.25
CA THR A 3 11.92 33.27 12.79
C THR A 3 12.71 31.99 12.58
N ASP A 4 12.37 30.91 13.27
CA ASP A 4 13.15 29.65 13.21
C ASP A 4 12.80 28.80 11.99
N ASN A 5 11.55 28.90 11.49
CA ASN A 5 11.10 28.15 10.31
C ASN A 5 11.75 28.68 9.03
N VAL A 6 11.82 30.01 8.88
CA VAL A 6 12.44 30.66 7.72
C VAL A 6 13.94 30.34 7.63
N ALA A 7 14.63 30.22 8.77
CA ALA A 7 16.05 29.86 8.78
C ALA A 7 16.29 28.39 8.39
N PHE A 8 15.42 27.48 8.82
CA PHE A 8 15.46 26.06 8.43
C PHE A 8 15.08 25.89 6.94
N GLU A 9 14.02 26.55 6.48
CA GLU A 9 13.57 26.56 5.08
C GLU A 9 14.65 27.12 4.15
N ASN A 10 15.31 28.21 4.51
CA ASN A 10 16.43 28.75 3.74
C ASN A 10 17.65 27.82 3.74
N LYS A 11 17.87 27.06 4.82
CA LYS A 11 18.93 26.03 4.87
C LYS A 11 18.59 24.85 3.98
N VAL A 12 17.34 24.38 4.01
CA VAL A 12 16.85 23.32 3.12
C VAL A 12 16.92 23.78 1.67
N LYS A 13 16.55 25.02 1.37
CA LYS A 13 16.67 25.63 0.04
C LYS A 13 18.13 25.71 -0.43
N LEU A 14 19.05 26.19 0.41
CA LEU A 14 20.50 26.21 0.10
C LEU A 14 21.08 24.81 -0.12
N ILE A 15 20.64 23.81 0.67
CA ILE A 15 21.10 22.44 0.56
C ILE A 15 20.55 21.80 -0.74
N CYS A 16 19.28 22.05 -1.08
CA CYS A 16 18.66 21.63 -2.34
C CYS A 16 19.33 22.27 -3.57
N GLU A 17 19.72 23.55 -3.49
CA GLU A 17 20.44 24.25 -4.55
C GLU A 17 21.88 23.71 -4.75
N SER A 18 22.48 23.11 -3.72
CA SER A 18 23.87 22.62 -3.74
C SER A 18 24.04 21.17 -4.20
N GLU A 19 23.01 20.32 -4.09
CA GLU A 19 23.09 18.87 -4.34
C GLU A 19 21.89 18.40 -5.18
N ILE A 20 21.94 18.70 -6.49
CA ILE A 20 20.96 18.28 -7.53
C ILE A 20 20.87 16.74 -7.68
N GLN A 21 21.65 15.97 -6.90
CA GLN A 21 21.72 14.51 -6.93
C GLN A 21 20.95 13.81 -5.78
N SER A 22 20.11 14.53 -5.02
CA SER A 22 19.39 13.94 -3.87
C SER A 22 17.86 13.95 -4.06
N PRO A 23 17.11 12.93 -3.60
CA PRO A 23 15.63 12.88 -3.58
C PRO A 23 14.94 14.01 -2.79
N LEU A 24 15.73 14.98 -2.29
CA LEU A 24 15.31 16.18 -1.59
C LEU A 24 14.42 17.11 -2.43
N PHE A 25 14.42 17.00 -3.77
CA PHE A 25 13.51 17.78 -4.63
C PHE A 25 12.02 17.54 -4.28
N ALA A 26 11.66 16.31 -3.86
CA ALA A 26 10.31 16.01 -3.42
C ALA A 26 9.95 16.75 -2.12
N ARG A 27 10.93 16.93 -1.22
CA ARG A 27 10.75 17.69 0.02
C ARG A 27 10.66 19.19 -0.26
N TRP A 28 11.41 19.69 -1.24
CA TRP A 28 11.28 21.08 -1.69
C TRP A 28 9.90 21.31 -2.34
N ALA A 29 9.48 20.42 -3.24
CA ALA A 29 8.15 20.49 -3.82
C ALA A 29 7.04 20.48 -2.75
N TRP A 30 7.18 19.64 -1.71
CA TRP A 30 6.27 19.66 -0.57
C TRP A 30 6.22 21.01 0.14
N ALA A 31 7.38 21.63 0.40
CA ALA A 31 7.46 22.95 1.00
C ALA A 31 6.82 24.04 0.11
N GLU A 32 6.96 23.97 -1.21
CA GLU A 32 6.28 24.88 -2.13
C GLU A 32 4.75 24.68 -2.09
N ILE A 33 4.26 23.45 -1.93
CA ILE A 33 2.82 23.18 -1.73
C ILE A 33 2.31 23.84 -0.44
N GLU A 34 3.05 23.71 0.67
CA GLU A 34 2.68 24.34 1.96
C GLU A 34 2.66 25.87 1.87
N ASN A 35 3.51 26.44 1.02
CA ASN A 35 3.52 27.87 0.69
C ASN A 35 2.48 28.27 -0.37
N ASN A 36 1.60 27.35 -0.78
CA ASN A 36 0.58 27.55 -1.81
C ASN A 36 1.14 27.90 -3.21
N ASN A 37 2.42 27.59 -3.46
CA ASN A 37 3.12 27.82 -4.72
C ASN A 37 3.06 26.57 -5.61
N ILE A 38 1.86 26.15 -5.99
CA ILE A 38 1.63 24.86 -6.68
C ILE A 38 2.37 24.78 -8.03
N ASP A 39 2.47 25.88 -8.78
CA ASP A 39 3.21 25.92 -10.05
C ASP A 39 4.71 25.66 -9.88
N ASN A 40 5.32 26.21 -8.82
CA ASN A 40 6.73 25.96 -8.53
C ASN A 40 6.96 24.50 -8.13
N ALA A 41 6.06 23.94 -7.30
CA ALA A 41 6.11 22.54 -6.92
C ALA A 41 6.07 21.61 -8.14
N LEU A 42 5.19 21.88 -9.11
CA LEU A 42 5.12 21.13 -10.37
C LEU A 42 6.43 21.20 -11.16
N ASN A 43 6.98 22.40 -11.35
CA ASN A 43 8.24 22.57 -12.08
C ASN A 43 9.41 21.79 -11.44
N ILE A 44 9.48 21.79 -10.11
CA ILE A 44 10.49 21.05 -9.34
C ILE A 44 10.30 19.53 -9.54
N LEU A 45 9.05 19.05 -9.45
CA LEU A 45 8.73 17.63 -9.62
C LEU A 45 8.97 17.15 -11.04
N GLU A 46 8.59 17.91 -12.06
CA GLU A 46 8.84 17.57 -13.48
C GLU A 46 10.34 17.50 -13.78
N SER A 47 11.13 18.42 -13.22
CA SER A 47 12.58 18.41 -13.39
C SER A 47 13.23 17.26 -12.62
N GLY A 48 12.76 17.00 -11.39
CA GLY A 48 13.24 15.91 -10.55
C GLY A 48 12.93 14.53 -11.14
N LEU A 49 11.70 14.32 -11.62
CA LEU A 49 11.26 13.06 -12.24
C LEU A 49 11.94 12.79 -13.60
N LYS A 50 12.44 13.80 -14.32
CA LYS A 50 13.32 13.57 -15.48
C LYS A 50 14.63 12.91 -15.10
N THR A 51 15.13 13.16 -13.90
CA THR A 51 16.40 12.60 -13.39
C THR A 51 16.17 11.31 -12.60
N TYR A 52 15.04 11.25 -11.87
CA TYR A 52 14.64 10.11 -11.03
C TYR A 52 13.22 9.64 -11.42
N PRO A 53 13.06 9.02 -12.60
CA PRO A 53 11.74 8.63 -13.12
C PRO A 53 11.03 7.60 -12.26
N ASP A 54 11.79 6.78 -11.53
CA ASP A 54 11.26 5.69 -10.70
C ASP A 54 11.21 6.06 -9.21
N TYR A 55 11.14 7.35 -8.87
CA TYR A 55 11.03 7.79 -7.48
C TYR A 55 9.56 7.87 -7.03
N PRO A 56 9.05 6.90 -6.23
CA PRO A 56 7.62 6.75 -6.00
C PRO A 56 7.00 7.91 -5.23
N VAL A 57 7.73 8.44 -4.25
CA VAL A 57 7.29 9.56 -3.42
C VAL A 57 7.04 10.81 -4.26
N ALA A 58 7.86 11.07 -5.28
CA ALA A 58 7.63 12.21 -6.18
C ALA A 58 6.38 12.04 -7.02
N HIS A 59 6.05 10.83 -7.46
CA HIS A 59 4.80 10.55 -8.19
C HIS A 59 3.56 10.84 -7.35
N PHE A 60 3.55 10.47 -6.06
CA PHE A 60 2.43 10.80 -5.17
C PHE A 60 2.28 12.31 -4.92
N ILE A 61 3.40 13.00 -4.68
CA ILE A 61 3.38 14.46 -4.49
C ILE A 61 2.97 15.16 -5.79
N TYR A 62 3.40 14.66 -6.95
CA TYR A 62 3.01 15.16 -8.26
C TYR A 62 1.51 14.99 -8.50
N GLY A 63 0.95 13.82 -8.17
CA GLY A 63 -0.49 13.61 -8.17
C GLY A 63 -1.26 14.63 -7.33
N LYS A 64 -0.79 14.91 -6.11
CA LYS A 64 -1.38 15.95 -5.25
C LYS A 64 -1.34 17.34 -5.89
N CYS A 65 -0.22 17.73 -6.50
CA CYS A 65 -0.13 19.01 -7.21
C CYS A 65 -1.08 19.10 -8.40
N LEU A 66 -1.23 18.01 -9.16
CA LEU A 66 -2.09 17.95 -10.33
C LEU A 66 -3.57 18.09 -9.97
N VAL A 67 -4.05 17.41 -8.92
CA VAL A 67 -5.45 17.56 -8.48
C VAL A 67 -5.72 18.98 -7.96
N LEU A 68 -4.77 19.60 -7.24
CA LEU A 68 -4.88 21.00 -6.81
C LEU A 68 -4.92 21.99 -8.00
N LYS A 69 -4.47 21.58 -9.18
CA LYS A 69 -4.58 22.31 -10.45
C LYS A 69 -5.82 21.94 -11.27
N GLY A 70 -6.67 21.05 -10.78
CA GLY A 70 -7.84 20.54 -11.50
C GLY A 70 -7.51 19.50 -12.58
N ARG A 71 -6.28 18.99 -12.63
CA ARG A 71 -5.82 17.98 -13.60
C ARG A 71 -5.99 16.57 -13.01
N VAL A 72 -7.25 16.18 -12.76
CA VAL A 72 -7.61 14.97 -12.00
C VAL A 72 -7.11 13.68 -12.67
N GLU A 73 -7.32 13.52 -13.97
CA GLU A 73 -6.92 12.29 -14.69
C GLU A 73 -5.40 12.08 -14.69
N GLU A 74 -4.64 13.17 -14.85
CA GLU A 74 -3.18 13.12 -14.76
C GLU A 74 -2.71 12.81 -13.33
N ALA A 75 -3.44 13.29 -12.32
CA ALA A 75 -3.16 12.97 -10.93
C ALA A 75 -3.32 11.48 -10.65
N LYS A 76 -4.40 10.86 -11.14
CA LYS A 76 -4.66 9.42 -11.02
C LYS A 76 -3.55 8.60 -11.69
N ALA A 77 -3.13 9.00 -12.89
CA ALA A 77 -2.02 8.35 -13.60
C ALA A 77 -0.69 8.44 -12.85
N ALA A 78 -0.38 9.61 -12.27
CA ALA A 78 0.84 9.79 -11.46
C ALA A 78 0.81 8.90 -10.21
N VAL A 79 -0.31 8.88 -9.48
CA VAL A 79 -0.47 8.02 -8.30
C VAL A 79 -0.37 6.54 -8.64
N LEU A 80 -0.98 6.10 -9.75
CA LEU A 80 -0.86 4.73 -10.23
C LEU A 80 0.62 4.37 -10.46
N LYS A 81 1.37 5.25 -11.14
CA LYS A 81 2.80 5.02 -11.38
C LYS A 81 3.59 4.89 -10.08
N GLY A 82 3.30 5.75 -9.09
CA GLY A 82 3.91 5.68 -7.76
C GLY A 82 3.63 4.34 -7.06
N ALA A 83 2.39 3.88 -7.11
CA ALA A 83 1.96 2.62 -6.48
C ALA A 83 2.55 1.38 -7.16
N GLU A 84 2.65 1.37 -8.49
CA GLU A 84 3.31 0.30 -9.26
C GLU A 84 4.78 0.12 -8.85
N LEU A 85 5.50 1.22 -8.65
CA LEU A 85 6.93 1.20 -8.29
C LEU A 85 7.20 0.60 -6.91
N ILE A 86 6.23 0.65 -6.00
CA ILE A 86 6.33 0.08 -4.65
C ILE A 86 5.49 -1.20 -4.48
N HIS A 87 4.86 -1.67 -5.55
CA HIS A 87 3.99 -2.85 -5.57
C HIS A 87 2.91 -2.83 -4.45
N SER A 88 2.31 -1.66 -4.22
CA SER A 88 1.32 -1.47 -3.15
C SER A 88 0.00 -0.96 -3.70
N GLU A 89 -0.97 -1.86 -3.81
CA GLU A 89 -2.36 -1.52 -4.16
C GLU A 89 -3.01 -0.65 -3.08
N GLU A 90 -2.68 -0.88 -1.80
CA GLU A 90 -3.14 -0.04 -0.69
C GLU A 90 -2.74 1.42 -0.85
N SER A 91 -1.50 1.67 -1.30
CA SER A 91 -1.04 3.04 -1.57
C SER A 91 -1.82 3.67 -2.72
N PHE A 92 -2.14 2.90 -3.78
CA PHE A 92 -2.98 3.39 -4.86
C PHE A 92 -4.37 3.81 -4.34
N VAL A 93 -5.04 2.94 -3.58
CA VAL A 93 -6.36 3.22 -3.01
C VAL A 93 -6.33 4.48 -2.14
N TYR A 94 -5.35 4.60 -1.23
CA TYR A 94 -5.20 5.75 -0.34
C TYR A 94 -5.07 7.08 -1.10
N TYR A 95 -4.16 7.15 -2.07
CA TYR A 95 -3.92 8.39 -2.80
C TYR A 95 -5.02 8.69 -3.84
N ASN A 96 -5.71 7.67 -4.36
CA ASN A 96 -6.85 7.85 -5.25
C ASN A 96 -8.07 8.42 -4.48
N ASP A 97 -8.33 7.92 -3.27
CA ASP A 97 -9.35 8.48 -2.37
C ASP A 97 -9.03 9.94 -1.97
N MET A 98 -7.75 10.24 -1.70
CA MET A 98 -7.28 11.61 -1.50
C MET A 98 -7.58 12.49 -2.73
N ILE A 99 -7.33 11.99 -3.96
CA ILE A 99 -7.63 12.74 -5.18
C ILE A 99 -9.14 13.00 -5.30
N ALA A 100 -9.99 12.00 -5.08
CA ALA A 100 -11.45 12.14 -5.13
C ALA A 100 -11.96 13.18 -4.12
N THR A 101 -11.44 13.12 -2.89
CA THR A 101 -11.75 14.09 -1.84
C THR A 101 -11.34 15.52 -2.24
N LEU A 102 -10.17 15.69 -2.85
CA LEU A 102 -9.63 17.00 -3.24
C LEU A 102 -10.26 17.56 -4.53
N SER A 103 -10.66 16.70 -5.47
CA SER A 103 -11.35 17.11 -6.70
C SER A 103 -12.81 17.51 -6.46
N GLY A 104 -13.36 17.18 -5.29
CA GLY A 104 -14.79 17.33 -5.03
C GLY A 104 -15.64 16.28 -5.76
N GLU A 105 -15.01 15.26 -6.33
CA GLU A 105 -15.64 14.02 -6.77
C GLU A 105 -16.01 13.22 -5.51
N THR A 106 -16.99 13.71 -4.75
CA THR A 106 -17.67 12.85 -3.77
C THR A 106 -18.59 11.91 -4.54
N GLU A 107 -18.04 10.85 -5.12
CA GLU A 107 -18.81 9.69 -5.57
C GLU A 107 -18.84 8.70 -4.39
N SER A 108 -19.94 8.57 -3.65
CA SER A 108 -20.95 7.55 -3.99
C SER A 108 -20.32 6.35 -4.72
N GLU A 109 -19.95 5.32 -3.96
CA GLU A 109 -19.61 3.97 -4.46
C GLU A 109 -18.31 3.83 -5.30
N GLY A 110 -17.17 4.26 -4.76
CA GLY A 110 -15.83 3.92 -5.28
C GLY A 110 -15.34 2.49 -4.99
N GLY A 111 -16.24 1.50 -4.94
CA GLY A 111 -15.85 0.11 -5.09
C GLY A 111 -15.60 -0.19 -6.57
N LEU A 112 -14.64 -1.05 -6.91
CA LEU A 112 -14.52 -1.56 -8.28
C LEU A 112 -15.91 -2.07 -8.73
N SER A 113 -16.50 -1.46 -9.75
CA SER A 113 -17.76 -1.97 -10.30
C SER A 113 -17.53 -3.41 -10.74
N ILE A 114 -18.53 -4.27 -10.51
CA ILE A 114 -18.44 -5.69 -10.85
C ILE A 114 -18.08 -5.88 -12.32
N GLU A 115 -18.54 -4.97 -13.18
CA GLU A 115 -18.26 -4.93 -14.61
C GLU A 115 -16.77 -4.65 -14.89
N SER A 116 -16.17 -3.66 -14.21
CA SER A 116 -14.74 -3.35 -14.34
C SER A 116 -13.86 -4.50 -13.86
N LEU A 117 -14.25 -5.14 -12.75
CA LEU A 117 -13.52 -6.29 -12.21
C LEU A 117 -13.61 -7.50 -13.15
N ALA A 118 -14.79 -7.74 -13.72
CA ALA A 118 -15.01 -8.80 -14.70
C ALA A 118 -14.18 -8.59 -15.97
N GLU A 119 -14.06 -7.35 -16.44
CA GLU A 119 -13.26 -7.02 -17.62
C GLU A 119 -11.76 -7.16 -17.37
N GLN A 120 -11.28 -6.78 -16.17
CA GLN A 120 -9.90 -7.04 -15.74
C GLN A 120 -9.58 -8.53 -15.63
N LEU A 121 -10.48 -9.33 -15.05
CA LEU A 121 -10.36 -10.79 -14.98
C LEU A 121 -10.35 -11.43 -16.36
N ALA A 122 -11.18 -10.93 -17.29
CA ALA A 122 -11.23 -11.43 -18.66
C ALA A 122 -9.95 -11.14 -19.45
N ASN A 123 -9.31 -9.99 -19.18
CA ASN A 123 -8.09 -9.55 -19.86
C ASN A 123 -6.80 -10.05 -19.20
N ALA A 124 -6.87 -10.50 -17.95
CA ALA A 124 -5.77 -11.18 -17.28
C ALA A 124 -5.42 -12.46 -18.06
N LYS A 125 -4.24 -12.46 -18.71
CA LYS A 125 -3.66 -13.67 -19.31
C LYS A 125 -3.19 -14.59 -18.19
N MET A 126 -4.13 -15.19 -17.46
CA MET A 126 -3.84 -16.28 -16.56
C MET A 126 -3.12 -17.38 -17.37
N PRO A 127 -2.04 -17.99 -16.84
CA PRO A 127 -1.51 -19.19 -17.46
C PRO A 127 -2.68 -20.18 -17.61
N LYS A 128 -2.86 -20.75 -18.81
CA LYS A 128 -3.85 -21.81 -19.01
C LYS A 128 -3.61 -22.82 -17.89
N PHE A 129 -4.62 -23.02 -17.04
CA PHE A 129 -4.57 -24.07 -16.03
C PHE A 129 -4.30 -25.37 -16.78
N MET A 130 -3.07 -25.86 -16.65
CA MET A 130 -2.70 -27.14 -17.20
C MET A 130 -3.16 -28.14 -16.14
N PRO A 131 -4.19 -28.96 -16.41
CA PRO A 131 -4.52 -30.01 -15.47
C PRO A 131 -3.24 -30.83 -15.24
N PRO A 132 -2.99 -31.29 -14.00
CA PRO A 132 -1.84 -32.13 -13.72
C PRO A 132 -1.81 -33.29 -14.72
N PRO A 133 -0.63 -33.69 -15.22
CA PRO A 133 -0.54 -34.85 -16.10
C PRO A 133 -1.17 -36.08 -15.43
N GLU A 134 -1.75 -37.00 -16.20
CA GLU A 134 -2.46 -38.20 -15.68
C GLU A 134 -1.58 -39.08 -14.76
N ASN A 135 -0.26 -38.87 -14.77
CA ASN A 135 0.72 -39.55 -13.93
C ASN A 135 1.15 -38.72 -12.70
N TYR A 136 0.35 -37.74 -12.28
CA TYR A 136 0.59 -36.96 -11.07
C TYR A 136 0.51 -37.86 -9.83
N THR A 137 1.65 -38.07 -9.19
CA THR A 137 1.74 -38.64 -7.83
C THR A 137 1.78 -37.48 -6.84
N GLU A 138 0.96 -37.53 -5.79
CA GLU A 138 0.83 -36.48 -4.76
C GLU A 138 2.15 -36.11 -4.05
N GLU A 139 3.22 -36.88 -4.24
CA GLU A 139 4.51 -36.73 -3.56
C GLU A 139 5.41 -35.58 -4.07
N GLU A 140 5.10 -34.94 -5.20
CA GLU A 140 5.92 -33.86 -5.78
C GLU A 140 5.27 -32.47 -5.74
N VAL A 141 4.33 -32.22 -4.83
CA VAL A 141 4.00 -30.83 -4.46
C VAL A 141 5.18 -30.33 -3.64
N PRO A 142 5.96 -29.32 -4.11
CA PRO A 142 6.88 -28.62 -3.23
C PRO A 142 6.04 -28.18 -2.04
N ASP A 143 6.50 -28.48 -0.82
CA ASP A 143 5.83 -28.13 0.43
C ASP A 143 5.62 -26.62 0.47
N PHE A 144 4.54 -26.18 -0.18
CA PHE A 144 4.12 -24.80 -0.21
C PHE A 144 3.45 -24.66 1.14
N ASP A 145 4.28 -24.34 2.13
CA ASP A 145 3.88 -23.99 3.49
C ASP A 145 3.06 -22.70 3.41
N VAL A 146 1.84 -22.81 2.87
CA VAL A 146 0.79 -21.83 3.07
C VAL A 146 0.47 -21.96 4.54
N SER A 147 1.08 -21.11 5.36
CA SER A 147 0.70 -20.94 6.76
C SER A 147 -0.76 -20.44 6.83
N PHE A 148 -1.71 -21.36 6.64
CA PHE A 148 -3.16 -21.15 6.76
C PHE A 148 -3.55 -20.78 8.20
N PHE A 149 -2.63 -21.01 9.14
CA PHE A 149 -2.80 -20.69 10.53
C PHE A 149 -2.46 -19.21 10.75
N THR A 150 -3.51 -18.41 10.89
CA THR A 150 -3.43 -17.01 11.30
C THR A 150 -4.28 -16.80 12.55
N GLU A 151 -3.94 -15.78 13.34
CA GLU A 151 -4.75 -15.42 14.51
C GLU A 151 -6.20 -15.05 14.11
N THR A 152 -6.37 -14.41 12.95
CA THR A 152 -7.69 -14.09 12.40
C THR A 152 -8.50 -15.35 12.11
N TYR A 153 -7.87 -16.39 11.54
CA TYR A 153 -8.54 -17.65 11.29
C TYR A 153 -9.00 -18.32 12.59
N ALA A 154 -8.16 -18.32 13.64
CA ALA A 154 -8.55 -18.84 14.95
C ALA A 154 -9.73 -18.07 15.57
N LYS A 155 -9.75 -16.73 15.45
CA LYS A 155 -10.86 -15.88 15.94
C LYS A 155 -12.18 -16.19 15.24
N ILE A 156 -12.17 -16.35 13.92
CA ILE A 156 -13.36 -16.71 13.15
C ILE A 156 -13.91 -18.07 13.61
N LEU A 157 -13.04 -19.05 13.88
CA LEU A 157 -13.47 -20.35 14.40
C LEU A 157 -14.13 -20.24 15.78
N LEU A 158 -13.64 -19.36 16.66
CA LEU A 158 -14.26 -19.09 17.96
C LEU A 158 -15.65 -18.45 17.81
N GLU A 159 -15.80 -17.46 16.92
CA GLU A 159 -17.09 -16.84 16.63
C GLU A 159 -18.11 -17.86 16.09
N GLN A 160 -17.64 -18.89 15.40
CA GLN A 160 -18.46 -20.01 14.90
C GLN A 160 -18.71 -21.10 15.95
N GLY A 161 -18.20 -20.96 17.18
CA GLY A 161 -18.31 -21.95 18.26
C GLY A 161 -17.42 -23.19 18.06
N LYS A 162 -16.50 -23.16 17.11
CA LYS A 162 -15.57 -24.27 16.81
C LYS A 162 -14.32 -24.19 17.68
N VAL A 163 -14.50 -24.29 18.99
CA VAL A 163 -13.45 -24.05 19.99
C VAL A 163 -12.25 -25.00 19.84
N ALA A 164 -12.49 -26.29 19.61
CA ALA A 164 -11.43 -27.28 19.44
C ALA A 164 -10.56 -27.03 18.18
N GLU A 165 -11.18 -26.61 17.08
CA GLU A 165 -10.46 -26.25 15.85
C GLU A 165 -9.62 -24.98 16.08
N ALA A 166 -10.16 -23.97 16.77
CA ALA A 166 -9.43 -22.75 17.12
C ALA A 166 -8.18 -23.02 17.97
N ILE A 167 -8.29 -23.89 18.98
CA ILE A 167 -7.14 -24.30 19.81
C ILE A 167 -6.07 -24.98 18.95
N THR A 168 -6.48 -25.84 18.01
CA THR A 168 -5.55 -26.52 17.09
C THR A 168 -4.79 -25.51 16.22
N VAL A 169 -5.46 -24.44 15.76
CA VAL A 169 -4.81 -23.34 15.04
C VAL A 169 -3.78 -22.62 15.91
N PHE A 170 -4.09 -22.32 17.17
CA PHE A 170 -3.14 -21.70 18.10
C PHE A 170 -1.95 -22.61 18.43
N GLU A 171 -2.15 -23.92 18.56
CA GLU A 171 -1.06 -24.89 18.75
C GLU A 171 -0.12 -24.94 17.53
N LYS A 172 -0.68 -24.84 16.32
CA LYS A 172 0.11 -24.71 15.09
C LYS A 172 0.86 -23.39 15.02
N LEU A 173 0.23 -22.28 15.42
CA LEU A 173 0.90 -20.98 15.53
C LEU A 173 2.07 -20.99 16.53
N ILE A 174 1.98 -21.76 17.62
CA ILE A 174 3.09 -21.93 18.57
C ILE A 174 4.29 -22.67 17.94
N GLN A 175 4.01 -23.64 17.06
CA GLN A 175 5.06 -24.39 16.34
C GLN A 175 5.75 -23.50 15.29
N LEU A 176 4.98 -22.66 14.60
CA LEU A 176 5.47 -21.76 13.55
C LEU A 176 6.15 -20.49 14.09
N HIS A 177 5.68 -19.97 15.24
CA HIS A 177 6.14 -18.73 15.86
C HIS A 177 6.52 -18.94 17.34
N PRO A 178 7.65 -19.62 17.63
CA PRO A 178 8.10 -19.88 19.01
C PRO A 178 8.31 -18.61 19.84
N GLU A 179 8.64 -17.49 19.20
CA GLU A 179 8.82 -16.18 19.83
C GLU A 179 7.52 -15.59 20.40
N LYS A 180 6.37 -16.04 19.89
CA LYS A 180 5.03 -15.66 20.38
C LYS A 180 4.35 -16.76 21.17
N ARG A 181 5.08 -17.84 21.51
CA ARG A 181 4.53 -18.99 22.23
C ARG A 181 3.73 -18.59 23.46
N GLU A 182 4.29 -17.74 24.30
CA GLU A 182 3.66 -17.34 25.57
C GLU A 182 2.33 -16.61 25.33
N TYR A 183 2.27 -15.76 24.30
CA TYR A 183 1.06 -15.08 23.88
C TYR A 183 -0.02 -16.06 23.41
N TYR A 184 0.34 -17.04 22.58
CA TYR A 184 -0.64 -18.01 22.09
C TYR A 184 -1.07 -19.00 23.19
N LEU A 185 -0.19 -19.37 24.12
CA LEU A 185 -0.55 -20.17 25.29
C LEU A 185 -1.56 -19.45 26.18
N SER A 186 -1.36 -18.15 26.46
CA SER A 186 -2.31 -17.39 27.28
C SER A 186 -3.69 -17.33 26.61
N ARG A 187 -3.75 -17.20 25.27
CA ARG A 187 -5.01 -17.26 24.52
C ARG A 187 -5.71 -18.61 24.63
N VAL A 188 -4.96 -19.71 24.50
CA VAL A 188 -5.53 -21.07 24.68
C VAL A 188 -6.08 -21.26 26.09
N GLU A 189 -5.42 -20.72 27.11
CA GLU A 189 -5.91 -20.76 28.50
C GLU A 189 -7.16 -19.91 28.74
N GLU A 190 -7.25 -18.72 28.13
CA GLU A 190 -8.46 -17.87 28.16
C GLU A 190 -9.65 -18.60 27.55
N ILE A 191 -9.47 -19.15 26.34
CA ILE A 191 -10.52 -19.88 25.62
C ILE A 191 -11.04 -21.07 26.44
N LYS A 192 -10.14 -21.85 27.06
CA LYS A 192 -10.52 -23.01 27.89
C LYS A 192 -11.22 -22.65 29.21
N LYS A 193 -11.21 -21.38 29.63
CA LYS A 193 -11.95 -20.91 30.81
C LYS A 193 -13.34 -20.40 30.48
N GLU A 194 -13.58 -20.07 29.21
CA GLU A 194 -14.86 -19.54 28.70
C GLU A 194 -15.79 -20.63 28.13
N ASP A 195 -15.26 -21.83 27.87
CA ASP A 195 -15.96 -23.05 27.42
C ASP A 195 -16.40 -23.93 28.60
#